data_AF-A0A7W4UCN5-F1
#
_entry.id   AF-A0A7W4UCN5-F1
#
_cell.length_a   1.000
_cell.length_b   1.000
_cell.length_c   1.000
_cell.angle_alpha   90.00
_cell.angle_beta   90.00
_cell.angle_gamma   90.00
#
_symmetry.space_group_name_H-M   'P 1'
#
loop_
_entity.id
_entity.type
_entity.pdbx_description
1 polymer ?
#
loop_
_entity_poly.entity_id
_entity_poly.type
_entity_poly.pdbx_seq_one_letter_code
_entity_poly.pdbx_strand_id
1 'polypeptide(L)'
;MPDWTYHPLSPALVAVLGRGRAHRAALHAIATLSSTRAGRGVVRFLSHHPPVPDDLRGRFGAVVPVRHAADAVRALPALGAGVVEVGPVAAADVDAVRRAAEGRTCTLVVRAADDAAAHACAPFADRVVVGPVPGHVHLDDPAPAAALDALADPGSTVLATPALLVRSGPGWFQRVVEAGTPTGSPAPLRSVGRDPRRWPAWLWGLLVGLGMVGAGLGAALITLGPLLLWYDRAYLGMDRTQLGDLNDRLVPFLQHDRITMAGTMVAIGVLYAGLAWGGMRAGWPWARTALAVSGTLSFPTLLYFLVIGFVEPLHTAVTVVLLPMFLRAVLGRPAAPAWSLRPDVDEGVRRRSLVGQLLLVATGLGMLAGGVVISVVGLSDVFVPSDLVFLGVHAEELREASERVVPFVAHDRAGFGGALVGAALAVLLLSAWGWRAGERWVWWTLALSSAAGFLPAVVVHLLIGYTDVLHLAPVLVGVVLTAVALVLARPHLCAAPARVAARTR
;
A
#
# COMPACT_ATOMS: atom_id res chain seq x y z
N MET A 1 -7.45 -13.10 -1.94
CA MET A 1 -7.59 -12.14 -0.84
C MET A 1 -6.22 -11.99 -0.22
N PRO A 2 -5.66 -10.78 -0.14
CA PRO A 2 -4.37 -10.58 0.52
C PRO A 2 -4.37 -11.14 1.94
N ASP A 3 -3.22 -11.60 2.44
CA ASP A 3 -3.15 -12.26 3.75
C ASP A 3 -3.62 -11.36 4.92
N TRP A 4 -3.39 -10.04 4.81
CA TRP A 4 -3.87 -9.03 5.76
C TRP A 4 -5.39 -8.84 5.77
N THR A 5 -6.10 -9.33 4.76
CA THR A 5 -7.57 -9.49 4.82
C THR A 5 -7.95 -10.88 5.29
N TYR A 6 -7.32 -11.92 4.72
CA TYR A 6 -7.73 -13.30 4.92
C TYR A 6 -7.60 -13.73 6.38
N HIS A 7 -6.42 -13.58 6.98
CA HIS A 7 -6.18 -14.09 8.34
C HIS A 7 -6.90 -13.27 9.42
N PRO A 8 -6.86 -11.92 9.42
CA PRO A 8 -7.55 -11.15 10.46
C PRO A 8 -9.07 -11.26 10.41
N LEU A 9 -9.68 -11.37 9.22
CA LEU A 9 -11.14 -11.38 9.06
C LEU A 9 -11.74 -12.79 9.06
N SER A 10 -10.94 -13.83 8.79
CA SER A 10 -11.42 -15.22 8.72
C SER A 10 -12.14 -15.67 10.00
N PRO A 11 -11.67 -15.40 11.24
CA PRO A 11 -12.38 -15.83 12.45
C PRO A 11 -13.84 -15.33 12.52
N ALA A 12 -14.06 -14.05 12.17
CA ALA A 12 -15.40 -13.47 12.15
C ALA A 12 -16.26 -14.08 11.04
N LEU A 13 -15.71 -14.22 9.83
CA LEU A 13 -16.43 -14.85 8.70
C LEU A 13 -16.77 -16.32 8.98
N VAL A 14 -15.86 -17.05 9.63
CA VAL A 14 -16.07 -18.45 10.03
C VAL A 14 -17.13 -18.55 11.12
N ALA A 15 -17.17 -17.62 12.08
CA ALA A 15 -18.20 -17.58 13.10
C ALA A 15 -19.60 -17.32 12.52
N VAL A 16 -19.71 -16.46 11.50
CA VAL A 16 -20.99 -16.10 10.87
C VAL A 16 -21.45 -17.12 9.83
N LEU A 17 -20.56 -17.56 8.93
CA LEU A 17 -20.94 -18.37 7.76
C LEU A 17 -20.65 -19.87 7.93
N GLY A 18 -19.78 -20.23 8.87
CA GLY A 18 -19.17 -21.55 9.00
C GLY A 18 -17.93 -21.72 8.11
N ARG A 19 -16.98 -22.55 8.55
CA ARG A 19 -15.64 -22.70 7.94
C ARG A 19 -15.67 -22.98 6.44
N GLY A 20 -16.48 -23.94 6.02
CA GLY A 20 -16.58 -24.33 4.61
C GLY A 20 -17.23 -23.28 3.71
N ARG A 21 -18.13 -22.44 4.23
CA ARG A 21 -18.75 -21.35 3.43
C ARG A 21 -17.82 -20.13 3.36
N ALA A 22 -17.16 -19.78 4.46
CA ALA A 22 -16.21 -18.66 4.50
C ALA A 22 -15.07 -18.82 3.47
N HIS A 23 -14.44 -19.99 3.41
CA HIS A 23 -13.36 -20.24 2.44
C HIS A 23 -13.84 -20.23 0.98
N ARG A 24 -15.04 -20.76 0.73
CA ARG A 24 -15.66 -20.72 -0.61
C ARG A 24 -16.00 -19.30 -1.02
N ALA A 25 -16.56 -18.49 -0.11
CA ALA A 25 -16.86 -17.09 -0.37
C ALA A 25 -15.59 -16.30 -0.72
N ALA A 26 -14.48 -16.55 -0.01
CA ALA A 26 -13.20 -15.91 -0.32
C ALA A 26 -12.66 -16.29 -1.71
N LEU A 27 -12.73 -17.58 -2.08
CA LEU A 27 -12.33 -18.04 -3.41
C LEU A 27 -13.23 -17.45 -4.51
N HIS A 28 -14.54 -17.52 -4.30
CA HIS A 28 -15.55 -17.01 -5.23
C HIS A 28 -15.41 -15.50 -5.43
N ALA A 29 -15.16 -14.71 -4.38
CA ALA A 29 -14.95 -13.27 -4.50
C ALA A 29 -13.77 -12.92 -5.42
N ILE A 30 -12.65 -13.67 -5.31
CA ILE A 30 -11.50 -13.50 -6.20
C ILE A 30 -11.86 -13.95 -7.62
N ALA A 31 -12.59 -15.06 -7.76
CA ALA A 31 -13.00 -15.56 -9.07
C ALA A 31 -13.94 -14.57 -9.81
N THR A 32 -14.90 -13.99 -9.10
CA THR A 32 -15.80 -12.96 -9.62
C THR A 32 -15.03 -11.72 -10.03
N LEU A 33 -14.10 -11.24 -9.20
CA LEU A 33 -13.24 -10.11 -9.55
C LEU A 33 -12.37 -10.44 -10.77
N SER A 34 -11.79 -11.63 -10.82
CA SER A 34 -10.94 -12.10 -11.92
C SER A 34 -11.70 -12.54 -13.18
N SER A 35 -13.03 -12.46 -13.20
CA SER A 35 -13.84 -12.81 -14.38
C SER A 35 -13.59 -11.88 -15.56
N THR A 36 -13.27 -10.60 -15.28
CA THR A 36 -12.95 -9.59 -16.29
C THR A 36 -11.44 -9.37 -16.40
N ARG A 37 -10.97 -8.91 -17.57
CA ARG A 37 -9.56 -8.52 -17.75
C ARG A 37 -9.14 -7.39 -16.79
N ALA A 38 -10.03 -6.41 -16.58
CA ALA A 38 -9.81 -5.31 -15.66
C ALA A 38 -9.68 -5.79 -14.22
N GLY A 39 -10.59 -6.64 -13.75
CA GLY A 39 -10.55 -7.14 -12.38
C GLY A 39 -9.39 -8.11 -12.11
N ARG A 40 -8.91 -8.88 -13.11
CA ARG A 40 -7.60 -9.57 -13.02
C ARG A 40 -6.44 -8.59 -12.81
N GLY A 41 -6.49 -7.45 -13.49
CA GLY A 41 -5.55 -6.34 -13.28
C GLY A 41 -5.58 -5.82 -11.84
N VAL A 42 -6.78 -5.66 -11.26
CA VAL A 42 -6.96 -5.24 -9.86
C VAL A 42 -6.39 -6.29 -8.89
N VAL A 43 -6.66 -7.58 -9.08
CA VAL A 43 -6.10 -8.64 -8.20
C VAL A 43 -4.58 -8.65 -8.26
N ARG A 44 -4.00 -8.53 -9.46
CA ARG A 44 -2.55 -8.43 -9.65
C ARG A 44 -1.97 -7.19 -8.97
N PHE A 45 -2.63 -6.04 -9.09
CA PHE A 45 -2.22 -4.80 -8.43
C PHE A 45 -2.28 -4.92 -6.91
N LEU A 46 -3.38 -5.42 -6.34
CA LEU A 46 -3.53 -5.59 -4.90
C LEU A 46 -2.51 -6.57 -4.30
N SER A 47 -2.19 -7.63 -5.04
CA SER A 47 -1.21 -8.63 -4.60
C SER A 47 0.23 -8.17 -4.82
N HIS A 48 0.45 -7.34 -5.84
CA HIS A 48 1.76 -6.86 -6.32
C HIS A 48 2.85 -7.95 -6.27
N HIS A 49 2.50 -9.15 -6.74
CA HIS A 49 3.46 -10.25 -6.77
C HIS A 49 4.52 -9.95 -7.84
N PRO A 50 5.81 -10.26 -7.61
CA PRO A 50 6.82 -10.15 -8.65
C PRO A 50 6.48 -11.09 -9.82
N PRO A 51 7.01 -10.82 -11.03
CA PRO A 51 6.87 -11.75 -12.15
C PRO A 51 7.44 -13.12 -11.75
N VAL A 52 6.73 -14.19 -12.12
CA VAL A 52 7.16 -15.55 -11.83
C VAL A 52 8.47 -15.82 -12.57
N PRO A 53 9.56 -16.17 -11.85
CA PRO A 53 10.84 -16.57 -12.44
C PRO A 53 10.66 -17.64 -13.53
N ASP A 54 11.52 -17.61 -14.54
CA ASP A 54 11.41 -18.49 -15.71
C ASP A 54 11.49 -19.98 -15.34
N ASP A 55 12.30 -20.31 -14.33
CA ASP A 55 12.49 -21.65 -13.76
C ASP A 55 11.24 -22.20 -13.04
N LEU A 56 10.40 -21.30 -12.50
CA LEU A 56 9.14 -21.67 -11.82
C LEU A 56 7.92 -21.68 -12.75
N ARG A 57 8.04 -21.08 -13.94
CA ARG A 57 6.92 -20.89 -14.86
C ARG A 57 6.38 -22.24 -15.36
N GLY A 58 5.08 -22.45 -15.19
CA GLY A 58 4.41 -23.69 -15.63
C GLY A 58 4.69 -24.91 -14.74
N ARG A 59 5.41 -24.75 -13.63
CA ARG A 59 5.77 -25.83 -12.69
C ARG A 59 5.28 -25.57 -11.27
N PHE A 60 4.48 -24.52 -11.09
CA PHE A 60 4.05 -24.02 -9.79
C PHE A 60 2.56 -23.70 -9.80
N GLY A 61 1.80 -24.23 -8.84
CA GLY A 61 0.35 -24.24 -8.95
C GLY A 61 -0.42 -24.72 -7.73
N ALA A 62 -1.65 -25.16 -7.95
CA ALA A 62 -2.51 -25.74 -6.93
C ALA A 62 -3.22 -26.99 -7.41
N VAL A 63 -3.53 -27.89 -6.49
CA VAL A 63 -4.48 -28.99 -6.71
C VAL A 63 -5.81 -28.65 -6.05
N VAL A 64 -6.90 -28.82 -6.79
CA VAL A 64 -8.26 -28.45 -6.35
C VAL A 64 -9.29 -29.54 -6.67
N PRO A 65 -10.29 -29.75 -5.78
CA PRO A 65 -11.43 -30.61 -6.09
C PRO A 65 -12.30 -30.03 -7.21
N VAL A 66 -12.97 -30.90 -7.98
CA VAL A 66 -13.86 -30.53 -9.10
C VAL A 66 -14.86 -29.42 -8.73
N ARG A 67 -15.51 -29.54 -7.57
CA ARG A 67 -16.50 -28.56 -7.07
C ARG A 67 -15.97 -27.13 -6.92
N HIS A 68 -14.65 -26.92 -6.97
CA HIS A 68 -14.00 -25.62 -6.87
C HIS A 68 -13.23 -25.25 -8.15
N ALA A 69 -13.24 -26.11 -9.17
CA ALA A 69 -12.42 -25.95 -10.38
C ALA A 69 -12.68 -24.61 -11.09
N ALA A 70 -13.94 -24.25 -11.31
CA ALA A 70 -14.29 -23.03 -12.04
C ALA A 70 -13.79 -21.76 -11.33
N ASP A 71 -14.00 -21.66 -10.02
CA ASP A 71 -13.51 -20.51 -9.25
C ASP A 71 -11.97 -20.52 -9.15
N ALA A 72 -11.36 -21.69 -8.94
CA ALA A 72 -9.91 -21.82 -8.81
C ALA A 72 -9.16 -21.45 -10.10
N VAL A 73 -9.61 -21.93 -11.25
CA VAL A 73 -9.01 -21.63 -12.57
C VAL A 73 -9.12 -20.13 -12.90
N ARG A 74 -10.17 -19.45 -12.42
CA ARG A 74 -10.31 -17.98 -12.57
C ARG A 74 -9.49 -17.19 -11.55
N ALA A 75 -9.41 -17.66 -10.31
CA ALA A 75 -8.84 -16.90 -9.20
C ALA A 75 -7.32 -17.07 -9.06
N LEU A 76 -6.84 -18.31 -9.04
CA LEU A 76 -5.46 -18.64 -8.64
C LEU A 76 -4.39 -18.14 -9.62
N PRO A 77 -4.61 -18.06 -10.95
CA PRO A 77 -3.60 -17.55 -11.87
C PRO A 77 -3.25 -16.08 -11.64
N ALA A 78 -4.22 -15.28 -11.18
CA ALA A 78 -3.99 -13.88 -10.81
C ALA A 78 -3.14 -13.73 -9.54
N LEU A 79 -2.97 -14.81 -8.77
CA LEU A 79 -2.18 -14.87 -7.54
C LEU A 79 -0.80 -15.52 -7.75
N GLY A 80 -0.52 -16.06 -8.93
CA GLY A 80 0.77 -16.65 -9.29
C GLY A 80 0.74 -18.15 -9.62
N ALA A 81 -0.40 -18.83 -9.54
CA ALA A 81 -0.51 -20.23 -9.94
C ALA A 81 -0.46 -20.39 -11.46
N GLY A 82 0.61 -20.99 -11.98
CA GLY A 82 0.75 -21.32 -13.41
C GLY A 82 0.05 -22.61 -13.80
N VAL A 83 -0.13 -23.53 -12.85
CA VAL A 83 -0.78 -24.82 -13.03
C VAL A 83 -1.96 -24.97 -12.08
N VAL A 84 -3.08 -25.50 -12.57
CA VAL A 84 -4.21 -25.93 -11.73
C VAL A 84 -4.52 -27.39 -12.06
N GLU A 85 -4.28 -28.28 -11.11
CA GLU A 85 -4.70 -29.67 -11.19
C GLU A 85 -6.11 -29.81 -10.61
N VAL A 86 -7.04 -30.36 -11.39
CA VAL A 86 -8.40 -30.66 -10.96
C VAL A 86 -8.55 -32.18 -10.83
N GLY A 87 -8.91 -32.67 -9.65
CA GLY A 87 -9.31 -34.06 -9.51
C GLY A 87 -9.46 -34.58 -8.07
N PRO A 88 -9.89 -35.84 -7.91
CA PRO A 88 -10.25 -36.77 -9.00
C PRO A 88 -11.52 -36.33 -9.75
N VAL A 89 -11.59 -36.61 -11.06
CA VAL A 89 -12.71 -36.26 -11.95
C VAL A 89 -13.40 -37.52 -12.45
N ALA A 90 -14.71 -37.66 -12.18
CA ALA A 90 -15.53 -38.74 -12.72
C ALA A 90 -16.28 -38.31 -14.01
N ALA A 91 -16.90 -39.26 -14.72
CA ALA A 91 -17.67 -38.95 -15.93
C ALA A 91 -18.79 -37.90 -15.69
N ALA A 92 -19.40 -37.88 -14.51
CA ALA A 92 -20.42 -36.90 -14.13
C ALA A 92 -19.87 -35.46 -13.96
N ASP A 93 -18.56 -35.30 -13.81
CA ASP A 93 -17.89 -34.04 -13.53
C ASP A 93 -17.42 -33.32 -14.80
N VAL A 94 -17.53 -33.94 -15.98
CA VAL A 94 -16.98 -33.44 -17.25
C VAL A 94 -17.51 -32.05 -17.58
N ASP A 95 -18.81 -31.79 -17.37
CA ASP A 95 -19.39 -30.46 -17.58
C ASP A 95 -18.87 -29.40 -16.60
N ALA A 96 -18.49 -29.79 -15.38
CA ALA A 96 -17.86 -28.87 -14.44
C ALA A 96 -16.44 -28.51 -14.91
N VAL A 97 -15.69 -29.49 -15.43
CA VAL A 97 -14.36 -29.27 -16.03
C VAL A 97 -14.45 -28.39 -17.27
N ARG A 98 -15.41 -28.65 -18.17
CA ARG A 98 -15.66 -27.83 -19.36
C ARG A 98 -15.91 -26.37 -19.00
N ARG A 99 -16.79 -26.10 -18.03
CA ARG A 99 -17.06 -24.72 -17.55
C ARG A 99 -15.85 -24.08 -16.88
N ALA A 100 -15.03 -24.87 -16.19
CA ALA A 100 -13.80 -24.37 -15.58
C ALA A 100 -12.73 -24.02 -16.62
N ALA A 101 -12.69 -24.74 -17.74
CA ALA A 101 -11.74 -24.55 -18.83
C ALA A 101 -11.98 -23.27 -19.64
N GLU A 102 -13.21 -22.72 -19.63
CA GLU A 102 -13.59 -21.53 -20.38
C GLU A 102 -12.80 -20.29 -19.96
N GLY A 103 -12.07 -19.69 -20.92
CA GLY A 103 -11.33 -18.45 -20.69
C GLY A 103 -10.15 -18.57 -19.71
N ARG A 104 -9.65 -19.80 -19.46
CA ARG A 104 -8.52 -20.06 -18.56
C ARG A 104 -7.25 -19.34 -19.01
N THR A 105 -6.40 -18.98 -18.04
CA THR A 105 -5.09 -18.35 -18.28
C THR A 105 -3.94 -19.13 -17.64
N CYS A 106 -4.18 -20.40 -17.31
CA CYS A 106 -3.21 -21.31 -16.69
C CYS A 106 -3.26 -22.66 -17.37
N THR A 107 -2.23 -23.48 -17.14
CA THR A 107 -2.22 -24.88 -17.53
C THR A 107 -3.22 -25.65 -16.66
N LEU A 108 -4.23 -26.23 -17.28
CA LEU A 108 -5.23 -27.07 -16.63
C LEU A 108 -4.85 -28.53 -16.78
N VAL A 109 -4.59 -29.19 -15.65
CA VAL A 109 -4.34 -30.63 -15.59
C VAL A 109 -5.54 -31.32 -14.97
N VAL A 110 -6.06 -32.36 -15.61
CA VAL A 110 -7.17 -33.16 -15.08
C VAL A 110 -6.65 -34.51 -14.62
N ARG A 111 -6.86 -34.80 -13.34
CA ARG A 111 -6.66 -36.13 -12.76
C ARG A 111 -7.98 -36.91 -12.81
N ALA A 112 -8.14 -37.71 -13.85
CA ALA A 112 -9.33 -38.51 -14.08
C ALA A 112 -9.38 -39.74 -13.15
N ALA A 113 -10.59 -40.13 -12.78
CA ALA A 113 -10.84 -41.33 -11.99
C ALA A 113 -10.71 -42.63 -12.83
N ASP A 114 -11.05 -42.55 -14.12
CA ASP A 114 -11.04 -43.66 -15.07
C ASP A 114 -10.78 -43.17 -16.51
N ASP A 115 -10.58 -44.11 -17.45
CA ASP A 115 -10.31 -43.81 -18.86
C ASP A 115 -11.48 -43.11 -19.57
N ALA A 116 -12.71 -43.38 -19.15
CA ALA A 116 -13.90 -42.76 -19.74
C ALA A 116 -13.95 -41.26 -19.43
N ALA A 117 -13.74 -40.90 -18.16
CA ALA A 117 -13.59 -39.51 -17.72
C ALA A 117 -12.37 -38.85 -18.38
N ALA A 118 -11.27 -39.60 -18.54
CA ALA A 118 -10.08 -39.07 -19.21
C ALA A 118 -10.36 -38.69 -20.67
N HIS A 119 -11.00 -39.58 -21.42
CA HIS A 119 -11.36 -39.34 -22.81
C HIS A 119 -12.33 -38.18 -22.95
N ALA A 120 -13.34 -38.10 -22.07
CA ALA A 120 -14.32 -37.02 -22.08
C ALA A 120 -13.73 -35.65 -21.69
N CYS A 121 -12.69 -35.61 -20.85
CA CYS A 121 -12.02 -34.36 -20.45
C CYS A 121 -10.90 -33.91 -21.40
N ALA A 122 -10.41 -34.78 -22.28
CA ALA A 122 -9.29 -34.49 -23.19
C ALA A 122 -9.44 -33.19 -24.01
N PRO A 123 -10.64 -32.81 -24.52
CA PRO A 123 -10.80 -31.57 -25.27
C PRO A 123 -10.69 -30.30 -24.41
N PHE A 124 -10.83 -30.42 -23.09
CA PHE A 124 -10.99 -29.27 -22.19
C PHE A 124 -9.75 -28.96 -21.36
N ALA A 125 -8.77 -29.87 -21.28
CA ALA A 125 -7.58 -29.72 -20.45
C ALA A 125 -6.28 -29.82 -21.27
N ASP A 126 -5.21 -29.23 -20.76
CA ASP A 126 -3.90 -29.26 -21.42
C ASP A 126 -3.19 -30.62 -21.21
N ARG A 127 -3.53 -31.30 -20.10
CA ARG A 127 -3.06 -32.66 -19.79
C ARG A 127 -4.13 -33.40 -19.01
N VAL A 128 -4.38 -34.67 -19.38
CA VAL A 128 -5.31 -35.56 -18.67
C VAL A 128 -4.58 -36.84 -18.31
N VAL A 129 -4.67 -37.25 -17.04
CA VAL A 129 -4.01 -38.47 -16.53
C VAL A 129 -4.98 -39.23 -15.64
N VAL A 130 -5.02 -40.55 -15.81
CA VAL A 130 -5.75 -41.45 -14.90
C VAL A 130 -4.84 -41.76 -13.71
N GLY A 131 -5.30 -41.47 -12.49
CA GLY A 131 -4.51 -41.68 -11.28
C GLY A 131 -3.44 -40.60 -11.02
N PRO A 132 -2.38 -40.90 -10.24
CA PRO A 132 -1.36 -39.91 -9.89
C PRO A 132 -0.65 -39.33 -11.11
N VAL A 133 -0.46 -38.01 -11.14
CA VAL A 133 0.25 -37.34 -12.25
C VAL A 133 1.76 -37.44 -12.02
N PRO A 134 2.53 -38.07 -12.93
CA PRO A 134 3.98 -38.16 -12.77
C PRO A 134 4.65 -36.78 -12.70
N GLY A 135 5.58 -36.62 -11.76
CA GLY A 135 6.31 -35.38 -11.50
C GLY A 135 5.54 -34.34 -10.67
N HIS A 136 4.25 -34.56 -10.37
CA HIS A 136 3.51 -33.64 -9.51
C HIS A 136 3.78 -33.93 -8.02
N VAL A 137 4.16 -32.88 -7.29
CA VAL A 137 4.37 -32.91 -5.84
C VAL A 137 3.25 -32.11 -5.19
N HIS A 138 2.37 -32.80 -4.47
CA HIS A 138 1.30 -32.16 -3.69
C HIS A 138 1.87 -31.73 -2.34
N LEU A 139 1.97 -30.42 -2.11
CA LEU A 139 2.66 -29.86 -0.96
C LEU A 139 1.68 -29.36 0.09
N ASP A 140 1.87 -29.82 1.32
CA ASP A 140 1.16 -29.34 2.51
C ASP A 140 1.98 -28.35 3.34
N ASP A 141 3.31 -28.34 3.23
CA ASP A 141 4.21 -27.51 4.05
C ASP A 141 4.03 -25.99 3.75
N PRO A 142 3.77 -25.16 4.77
CA PRO A 142 3.61 -23.71 4.60
C PRO A 142 4.89 -22.96 4.25
N ALA A 143 6.07 -23.54 4.50
CA ALA A 143 7.35 -22.91 4.28
C ALA A 143 7.63 -22.72 2.78
N PRO A 144 7.95 -21.49 2.33
CA PRO A 144 8.36 -21.27 0.94
C PRO A 144 9.58 -22.12 0.53
N ALA A 145 10.50 -22.38 1.46
CA ALA A 145 11.69 -23.20 1.22
C ALA A 145 11.32 -24.62 0.79
N ALA A 146 10.32 -25.25 1.40
CA ALA A 146 9.88 -26.59 1.02
C ALA A 146 9.38 -26.66 -0.44
N ALA A 147 8.74 -25.59 -0.93
CA ALA A 147 8.35 -25.50 -2.33
C ALA A 147 9.57 -25.36 -3.25
N LEU A 148 10.55 -24.55 -2.87
CA LEU A 148 11.77 -24.36 -3.66
C LEU A 148 12.64 -25.62 -3.69
N ASP A 149 12.75 -26.34 -2.57
CA ASP A 149 13.47 -27.61 -2.49
C ASP A 149 12.84 -28.65 -3.42
N ALA A 150 11.51 -28.72 -3.47
CA ALA A 150 10.82 -29.59 -4.41
C ALA A 150 10.99 -29.13 -5.87
N LEU A 151 11.00 -27.82 -6.14
CA LEU A 151 11.21 -27.24 -7.48
C LEU A 151 12.66 -27.36 -7.98
N ALA A 152 13.61 -27.71 -7.11
CA ALA A 152 15.00 -27.95 -7.47
C ALA A 152 15.18 -29.14 -8.43
N ASP A 153 14.27 -30.12 -8.39
CA ASP A 153 14.19 -31.16 -9.42
C ASP A 153 13.50 -30.59 -10.68
N PRO A 154 14.18 -30.44 -11.84
CA PRO A 154 13.58 -29.89 -13.06
C PRO A 154 12.34 -30.63 -13.57
N GLY A 155 12.20 -31.92 -13.22
CA GLY A 155 11.04 -32.75 -13.59
C GLY A 155 9.81 -32.53 -12.72
N SER A 156 9.93 -31.76 -11.62
CA SER A 156 8.86 -31.58 -10.66
C SER A 156 7.93 -30.41 -11.00
N THR A 157 6.65 -30.58 -10.68
CA THR A 157 5.63 -29.53 -10.63
C THR A 157 5.06 -29.50 -9.22
N VAL A 158 5.20 -28.39 -8.52
CA VAL A 158 4.72 -28.24 -7.14
C VAL A 158 3.31 -27.66 -7.12
N LEU A 159 2.41 -28.36 -6.45
CA LEU A 159 1.00 -28.01 -6.34
C LEU A 159 0.61 -27.84 -4.88
N ALA A 160 0.19 -26.64 -4.52
CA ALA A 160 -0.38 -26.37 -3.20
C ALA A 160 -1.69 -27.13 -2.99
N THR A 161 -1.81 -27.84 -1.88
CA THR A 161 -3.06 -28.49 -1.50
C THR A 161 -4.09 -27.46 -0.99
N PRO A 162 -5.38 -27.81 -0.96
CA PRO A 162 -6.39 -26.98 -0.31
C PRO A 162 -6.09 -26.74 1.18
N ALA A 163 -5.53 -27.74 1.87
CA ALA A 163 -5.16 -27.63 3.27
C ALA A 163 -4.05 -26.59 3.48
N LEU A 164 -3.03 -26.60 2.61
CA LEU A 164 -1.98 -25.59 2.59
C LEU A 164 -2.55 -24.19 2.36
N LEU A 165 -3.36 -23.98 1.32
CA LEU A 165 -3.90 -22.65 0.99
C LEU A 165 -4.83 -22.10 2.09
N VAL A 166 -5.61 -22.96 2.75
CA VAL A 166 -6.43 -22.57 3.90
C VAL A 166 -5.57 -22.18 5.10
N ARG A 167 -4.49 -22.92 5.38
CA ARG A 167 -3.62 -22.65 6.53
C ARG A 167 -2.72 -21.43 6.33
N SER A 168 -2.13 -21.30 5.14
CA SER A 168 -1.12 -20.30 4.82
C SER A 168 -1.70 -19.00 4.28
N GLY A 169 -2.92 -19.06 3.75
CA GLY A 169 -3.52 -18.01 2.94
C GLY A 169 -3.00 -18.02 1.50
N PRO A 170 -3.74 -17.40 0.56
CA PRO A 170 -3.38 -17.35 -0.85
C PRO A 170 -2.13 -16.49 -1.14
N GLY A 171 -1.67 -15.66 -0.20
CA GLY A 171 -0.38 -14.97 -0.31
C GLY A 171 0.83 -15.92 -0.29
N TRP A 172 0.62 -17.23 -0.10
CA TRP A 172 1.67 -18.24 -0.19
C TRP A 172 2.36 -18.26 -1.56
N PHE A 173 1.61 -18.13 -2.66
CA PHE A 173 2.20 -18.07 -4.01
C PHE A 173 3.23 -16.93 -4.13
N GLN A 174 2.84 -15.74 -3.67
CA GLN A 174 3.72 -14.58 -3.64
C GLN A 174 4.99 -14.84 -2.82
N ARG A 175 4.87 -15.47 -1.65
CA ARG A 175 6.05 -15.78 -0.82
C ARG A 175 7.01 -16.76 -1.47
N VAL A 176 6.51 -17.78 -2.17
CA VAL A 176 7.35 -18.73 -2.92
C VAL A 176 8.05 -18.01 -4.07
N VAL A 177 7.32 -17.18 -4.84
CA VAL A 177 7.90 -16.41 -5.95
C VAL A 177 8.96 -15.43 -5.46
N GLU A 178 8.70 -14.69 -4.38
CA GLU A 178 9.68 -13.77 -3.78
C GLU A 178 10.93 -14.51 -3.29
N ALA A 179 10.78 -15.73 -2.77
CA ALA A 179 11.89 -16.55 -2.27
C ALA A 179 12.69 -17.23 -3.39
N GLY A 180 12.04 -17.59 -4.50
CA GLY A 180 12.71 -18.14 -5.69
C GLY A 180 13.31 -17.09 -6.60
N THR A 181 13.08 -15.79 -6.37
CA THR A 181 13.66 -14.73 -7.21
C THR A 181 15.15 -14.59 -6.91
N PRO A 182 16.05 -14.67 -7.92
CA PRO A 182 17.48 -14.44 -7.71
C PRO A 182 17.77 -13.02 -7.22
N THR A 183 18.50 -12.89 -6.11
CA THR A 183 18.81 -11.59 -5.49
C THR A 183 20.31 -11.35 -5.31
N GLY A 184 20.74 -10.10 -5.50
CA GLY A 184 22.08 -9.62 -5.15
C GLY A 184 22.13 -8.88 -3.82
N SER A 185 23.20 -8.10 -3.62
CA SER A 185 23.30 -7.15 -2.49
C SER A 185 22.90 -5.74 -2.91
N PRO A 186 22.17 -4.97 -2.07
CA PRO A 186 21.82 -3.60 -2.39
C PRO A 186 23.06 -2.74 -2.59
N ALA A 187 23.04 -1.89 -3.63
CA ALA A 187 24.13 -0.96 -3.88
C ALA A 187 24.33 -0.02 -2.68
N PRO A 188 25.57 0.16 -2.18
CA PRO A 188 25.86 1.11 -1.11
C PRO A 188 25.90 2.54 -1.66
N LEU A 189 25.63 3.55 -0.83
CA LEU A 189 25.64 4.96 -1.27
C LEU A 189 26.98 5.38 -1.90
N ARG A 190 28.10 4.84 -1.38
CA ARG A 190 29.46 5.08 -1.90
C ARG A 190 29.69 4.62 -3.35
N SER A 191 28.84 3.74 -3.89
CA SER A 191 28.97 3.30 -5.29
C SER A 191 28.33 4.27 -6.28
N VAL A 192 27.66 5.32 -5.80
CA VAL A 192 27.07 6.34 -6.66
C VAL A 192 28.18 7.28 -7.14
N GLY A 193 28.34 7.37 -8.46
CA GLY A 193 29.31 8.28 -9.08
C GLY A 193 28.90 9.75 -8.98
N ARG A 194 29.80 10.65 -9.43
CA ARG A 194 29.57 12.10 -9.37
C ARG A 194 28.61 12.64 -10.44
N ASP A 195 28.39 11.90 -11.53
CA ASP A 195 27.52 12.32 -12.65
C ASP A 195 26.03 12.05 -12.32
N PRO A 196 25.20 13.10 -12.12
CA PRO A 196 23.79 12.94 -11.80
C PRO A 196 22.99 12.20 -12.86
N ARG A 197 23.42 12.26 -14.14
CA ARG A 197 22.71 11.59 -15.25
C ARG A 197 22.75 10.08 -15.13
N ARG A 198 23.73 9.54 -14.39
CA ARG A 198 23.92 8.11 -14.14
C ARG A 198 23.46 7.68 -12.75
N TRP A 199 22.91 8.58 -11.95
CA TRP A 199 22.43 8.24 -10.63
C TRP A 199 21.28 7.23 -10.70
N PRO A 200 21.26 6.25 -9.77
CA PRO A 200 20.20 5.28 -9.72
C PRO A 200 18.88 5.95 -9.32
N ALA A 201 17.76 5.41 -9.80
CA ALA A 201 16.43 5.98 -9.60
C ALA A 201 16.07 6.19 -8.11
N TRP A 202 16.53 5.28 -7.23
CA TRP A 202 16.28 5.39 -5.79
C TRP A 202 16.93 6.62 -5.16
N LEU A 203 18.07 7.12 -5.68
CA LEU A 203 18.70 8.31 -5.12
C LEU A 203 17.85 9.56 -5.42
N TRP A 204 17.29 9.64 -6.62
CA TRP A 204 16.35 10.70 -6.97
C TRP A 204 15.10 10.66 -6.09
N GLY A 205 14.56 9.47 -5.82
CA GLY A 205 13.43 9.30 -4.89
C GLY A 205 13.78 9.72 -3.46
N LEU A 206 15.00 9.43 -3.00
CA LEU A 206 15.49 9.87 -1.70
C LEU A 206 15.60 11.40 -1.63
N LEU A 207 16.10 12.06 -2.69
CA LEU A 207 16.16 13.52 -2.77
C LEU A 207 14.77 14.16 -2.78
N VAL A 208 13.77 13.54 -3.43
CA VAL A 208 12.38 14.01 -3.33
C VAL A 208 11.88 13.94 -1.89
N GLY A 209 12.14 12.83 -1.20
CA GLY A 209 11.77 12.67 0.20
C GLY A 209 12.42 13.71 1.11
N LEU A 210 13.73 13.88 1.01
CA LEU A 210 14.49 14.86 1.80
C LEU A 210 14.07 16.30 1.46
N GLY A 211 13.84 16.60 0.19
CA GLY A 211 13.34 17.90 -0.24
C GLY A 211 11.96 18.22 0.33
N MET A 212 11.07 17.23 0.39
CA MET A 212 9.74 17.39 1.00
C MET A 212 9.82 17.56 2.53
N VAL A 213 10.75 16.86 3.21
CA VAL A 213 11.03 17.12 4.63
C VAL A 213 11.50 18.56 4.84
N GLY A 214 12.46 19.02 4.03
CA GLY A 214 12.97 20.40 4.08
C GLY A 214 11.87 21.44 3.84
N ALA A 215 11.01 21.21 2.84
CA ALA A 215 9.88 22.08 2.55
C ALA A 215 8.86 22.12 3.71
N GLY A 216 8.51 20.97 4.29
CA GLY A 216 7.62 20.89 5.44
C GLY A 216 8.18 21.59 6.69
N LEU A 217 9.47 21.40 6.98
CA LEU A 217 10.14 22.14 8.07
C LEU A 217 10.17 23.65 7.81
N GLY A 218 10.42 24.06 6.56
CA GLY A 218 10.34 25.47 6.16
C GLY A 218 8.94 26.05 6.38
N ALA A 219 7.89 25.34 5.97
CA ALA A 219 6.50 25.73 6.18
C ALA A 219 6.15 25.85 7.68
N ALA A 220 6.64 24.91 8.52
CA ALA A 220 6.48 25.00 9.96
C ALA A 220 7.15 26.25 10.56
N LEU A 221 8.40 26.54 10.15
CA LEU A 221 9.13 27.73 10.60
C LEU A 221 8.42 29.03 10.18
N ILE A 222 7.88 29.10 8.96
CA ILE A 222 7.09 30.24 8.49
C ILE A 222 5.83 30.40 9.34
N THR A 223 5.12 29.31 9.61
CA THR A 223 3.87 29.29 10.39
C THR A 223 4.08 29.74 11.84
N LEU A 224 5.16 29.29 12.46
CA LEU A 224 5.52 29.65 13.84
C LEU A 224 6.14 31.04 13.95
N GLY A 225 6.82 31.51 12.90
CA GLY A 225 7.46 32.83 12.85
C GLY A 225 6.54 33.89 12.21
N PRO A 226 6.83 34.34 10.97
CA PRO A 226 6.15 35.46 10.35
C PRO A 226 4.67 35.22 10.03
N LEU A 227 4.23 33.96 9.95
CA LEU A 227 2.93 33.47 9.47
C LEU A 227 2.61 33.81 8.00
N LEU A 228 2.79 35.07 7.63
CA LEU A 228 2.59 35.61 6.29
C LEU A 228 3.92 35.99 5.65
N LEU A 229 4.16 35.51 4.45
CA LEU A 229 5.25 35.98 3.60
C LEU A 229 4.83 37.22 2.80
N TRP A 230 5.77 37.80 2.05
CA TRP A 230 5.54 39.05 1.32
C TRP A 230 4.42 38.92 0.27
N TYR A 231 4.32 37.77 -0.39
CA TYR A 231 3.25 37.49 -1.36
C TYR A 231 1.91 37.23 -0.68
N ASP A 232 1.89 36.66 0.52
CA ASP A 232 0.65 36.49 1.30
C ASP A 232 0.09 37.87 1.66
N ARG A 233 0.94 38.79 2.15
CA ARG A 233 0.53 40.17 2.44
C ARG A 233 0.09 40.92 1.20
N ALA A 234 0.78 40.76 0.08
CA ALA A 234 0.41 41.39 -1.19
C ALA A 234 -0.94 40.87 -1.70
N TYR A 235 -1.21 39.57 -1.53
CA TYR A 235 -2.49 38.97 -1.87
C TYR A 235 -3.58 39.47 -0.93
N LEU A 236 -3.40 39.38 0.39
CA LEU A 236 -4.43 39.76 1.36
C LEU A 236 -4.68 41.28 1.43
N GLY A 237 -3.68 42.10 1.11
CA GLY A 237 -3.71 43.54 1.41
C GLY A 237 -3.66 43.85 2.91
N MET A 238 -3.31 42.86 3.73
CA MET A 238 -3.30 42.93 5.19
C MET A 238 -2.02 42.29 5.73
N ASP A 239 -1.55 42.78 6.87
CA ASP A 239 -0.53 42.11 7.67
C ASP A 239 -1.15 41.23 8.76
N ARG A 240 -0.28 40.59 9.57
CA ARG A 240 -0.71 39.68 10.63
C ARG A 240 -1.52 40.38 11.72
N THR A 241 -1.21 41.64 12.04
CA THR A 241 -1.94 42.38 13.08
C THR A 241 -3.34 42.72 12.60
N GLN A 242 -3.47 43.18 11.36
CA GLN A 242 -4.75 43.50 10.73
C GLN A 242 -5.65 42.25 10.58
N LEU A 243 -5.08 41.07 10.32
CA LEU A 243 -5.84 39.81 10.36
C LEU A 243 -6.36 39.46 11.76
N GLY A 244 -5.58 39.78 12.80
CA GLY A 244 -6.01 39.61 14.19
C GLY A 244 -7.14 40.55 14.54
N ASP A 245 -7.03 41.82 14.15
CA ASP A 245 -8.07 42.83 14.36
C ASP A 245 -9.38 42.48 13.63
N LEU A 246 -9.28 41.79 12.48
CA LEU A 246 -10.45 41.28 11.76
C LEU A 246 -11.16 40.18 12.55
N ASN A 247 -10.40 39.23 13.08
CA ASN A 247 -10.90 38.19 13.97
C ASN A 247 -9.74 37.57 14.78
N ASP A 248 -9.80 37.69 16.11
CA ASP A 248 -8.77 37.21 17.04
C ASP A 248 -8.45 35.70 16.91
N ARG A 249 -9.39 34.90 16.38
CA ARG A 249 -9.26 33.46 16.17
C ARG A 249 -8.74 33.08 14.79
N LEU A 250 -8.73 33.99 13.82
CA LEU A 250 -8.33 33.69 12.44
C LEU A 250 -6.83 33.36 12.33
N VAL A 251 -5.97 34.09 13.04
CA VAL A 251 -4.53 33.81 13.06
C VAL A 251 -4.22 32.42 13.65
N PRO A 252 -4.72 32.06 14.86
CA PRO A 252 -4.60 30.69 15.39
C PRO A 252 -5.16 29.63 14.45
N PHE A 253 -6.30 29.90 13.78
CA PHE A 253 -6.90 29.00 12.81
C PHE A 253 -5.96 28.76 11.61
N LEU A 254 -5.40 29.80 10.99
CA LEU A 254 -4.42 29.63 9.91
C LEU A 254 -3.17 28.88 10.37
N GLN A 255 -2.72 29.11 11.60
CA GLN A 255 -1.59 28.37 12.18
C GLN A 255 -1.87 26.87 12.30
N HIS A 256 -3.08 26.49 12.69
CA HIS A 256 -3.48 25.09 12.83
C HIS A 256 -3.47 24.35 11.49
N ASP A 257 -4.00 24.98 10.43
CA ASP A 257 -4.05 24.39 9.09
C ASP A 257 -2.61 24.22 8.55
N ARG A 258 -1.79 25.29 8.63
CA ARG A 258 -0.44 25.29 8.07
C ARG A 258 0.53 24.38 8.82
N ILE A 259 0.44 24.25 10.15
CA ILE A 259 1.33 23.33 10.88
C ILE A 259 0.92 21.87 10.67
N THR A 260 -0.38 21.60 10.51
CA THR A 260 -0.89 20.26 10.17
C THR A 260 -0.46 19.87 8.76
N MET A 261 -0.52 20.80 7.81
CA MET A 261 0.02 20.64 6.47
C MET A 261 1.54 20.40 6.49
N ALA A 262 2.29 21.21 7.23
CA ALA A 262 3.74 21.07 7.37
C ALA A 262 4.13 19.69 7.94
N GLY A 263 3.43 19.21 8.97
CA GLY A 263 3.60 17.86 9.51
C GLY A 263 3.33 16.78 8.48
N THR A 264 2.27 16.96 7.67
CA THR A 264 1.94 16.06 6.55
C THR A 264 3.01 16.04 5.47
N MET A 265 3.59 17.19 5.11
CA MET A 265 4.70 17.27 4.17
C MET A 265 5.93 16.52 4.70
N VAL A 266 6.30 16.71 5.98
CA VAL A 266 7.39 15.95 6.60
C VAL A 266 7.08 14.44 6.58
N ALA A 267 5.84 14.04 6.86
CA ALA A 267 5.42 12.64 6.78
C ALA A 267 5.58 12.06 5.36
N ILE A 268 5.16 12.77 4.31
CA ILE A 268 5.39 12.38 2.90
C ILE A 268 6.88 12.22 2.63
N GLY A 269 7.68 13.18 3.10
CA GLY A 269 9.12 13.16 2.92
C GLY A 269 9.78 11.92 3.54
N VAL A 270 9.37 11.56 4.77
CA VAL A 270 9.81 10.32 5.44
C VAL A 270 9.35 9.08 4.67
N LEU A 271 8.11 9.05 4.21
CA LEU A 271 7.56 7.94 3.41
C LEU A 271 8.34 7.73 2.11
N TYR A 272 8.61 8.80 1.37
CA TYR A 272 9.36 8.73 0.11
C TYR A 272 10.82 8.38 0.32
N ALA A 273 11.46 8.92 1.35
CA ALA A 273 12.82 8.53 1.73
C ALA A 273 12.89 7.04 2.11
N GLY A 274 11.91 6.53 2.85
CA GLY A 274 11.77 5.12 3.20
C GLY A 274 11.58 4.22 1.99
N LEU A 275 10.59 4.53 1.13
CA LEU A 275 10.31 3.80 -0.11
C LEU A 275 11.53 3.78 -1.03
N ALA A 276 12.26 4.89 -1.13
CA ALA A 276 13.46 4.98 -1.95
C ALA A 276 14.62 4.16 -1.35
N TRP A 277 14.95 4.39 -0.08
CA TRP A 277 16.12 3.79 0.57
C TRP A 277 15.97 2.31 0.91
N GLY A 278 14.79 1.90 1.39
CA GLY A 278 14.50 0.53 1.79
C GLY A 278 13.91 -0.30 0.65
N GLY A 279 13.00 0.28 -0.12
CA GLY A 279 12.27 -0.41 -1.19
C GLY A 279 13.02 -0.40 -2.53
N MET A 280 13.07 0.76 -3.18
CA MET A 280 13.61 0.92 -4.53
C MET A 280 15.09 0.52 -4.62
N ARG A 281 15.90 0.87 -3.61
CA ARG A 281 17.32 0.49 -3.54
C ARG A 281 17.54 -1.02 -3.41
N ALA A 282 16.61 -1.74 -2.77
CA ALA A 282 16.62 -3.20 -2.68
C ALA A 282 15.98 -3.88 -3.90
N GLY A 283 15.57 -3.11 -4.92
CA GLY A 283 14.98 -3.65 -6.15
C GLY A 283 13.51 -4.02 -6.04
N TRP A 284 12.81 -3.68 -4.95
CA TRP A 284 11.40 -3.97 -4.79
C TRP A 284 10.54 -3.20 -5.80
N PRO A 285 9.84 -3.86 -6.75
CA PRO A 285 9.09 -3.16 -7.79
C PRO A 285 7.91 -2.35 -7.22
N TRP A 286 7.26 -2.85 -6.17
CA TRP A 286 6.13 -2.20 -5.51
C TRP A 286 6.50 -0.85 -4.90
N ALA A 287 7.73 -0.68 -4.42
CA ALA A 287 8.13 0.55 -3.74
C ALA A 287 8.15 1.74 -4.71
N ARG A 288 8.62 1.51 -5.94
CA ARG A 288 8.56 2.50 -7.01
C ARG A 288 7.12 2.79 -7.41
N THR A 289 6.27 1.77 -7.51
CA THR A 289 4.84 1.94 -7.81
C THR A 289 4.12 2.74 -6.72
N ALA A 290 4.40 2.47 -5.44
CA ALA A 290 3.82 3.23 -4.32
C ALA A 290 4.23 4.71 -4.36
N LEU A 291 5.52 4.98 -4.57
CA LEU A 291 6.02 6.35 -4.75
C LEU A 291 5.37 7.02 -5.96
N ALA A 292 5.24 6.32 -7.10
CA ALA A 292 4.62 6.85 -8.31
C ALA A 292 3.14 7.18 -8.11
N VAL A 293 2.33 6.26 -7.58
CA VAL A 293 0.90 6.47 -7.36
C VAL A 293 0.66 7.63 -6.40
N SER A 294 1.40 7.68 -5.29
CA SER A 294 1.34 8.79 -4.34
C SER A 294 1.70 10.11 -5.01
N GLY A 295 2.89 10.18 -5.64
CA GLY A 295 3.38 11.44 -6.21
C GLY A 295 2.57 11.93 -7.41
N THR A 296 2.11 11.05 -8.29
CA THR A 296 1.27 11.42 -9.44
C THR A 296 -0.06 12.02 -9.01
N LEU A 297 -0.57 11.68 -7.83
CA LEU A 297 -1.78 12.30 -7.28
C LEU A 297 -1.47 13.53 -6.41
N SER A 298 -0.28 13.63 -5.83
CA SER A 298 0.14 14.82 -5.06
C SER A 298 0.61 15.99 -5.92
N PHE A 299 1.44 15.79 -6.95
CA PHE A 299 1.99 16.91 -7.74
C PHE A 299 0.91 17.76 -8.44
N PRO A 300 -0.18 17.19 -9.00
CA PRO A 300 -1.24 17.98 -9.62
C PRO A 300 -2.05 18.83 -8.65
N THR A 301 -1.89 18.67 -7.33
CA THR A 301 -2.65 19.48 -6.36
C THR A 301 -2.23 20.95 -6.41
N LEU A 302 -1.07 21.28 -7.01
CA LEU A 302 -0.70 22.64 -7.39
C LEU A 302 -1.78 23.29 -8.30
N LEU A 303 -2.50 22.51 -9.10
CA LEU A 303 -3.55 23.03 -9.98
C LEU A 303 -4.77 23.54 -9.20
N TYR A 304 -4.95 23.16 -7.93
CA TYR A 304 -5.97 23.76 -7.06
C TYR A 304 -5.76 25.27 -6.93
N PHE A 305 -4.51 25.71 -6.93
CA PHE A 305 -4.14 27.12 -6.80
C PHE A 305 -4.55 27.95 -8.02
N LEU A 306 -4.64 27.33 -9.20
CA LEU A 306 -5.16 27.98 -10.41
C LEU A 306 -6.67 28.22 -10.31
N VAL A 307 -7.41 27.29 -9.71
CA VAL A 307 -8.86 27.42 -9.51
C VAL A 307 -9.18 28.51 -8.48
N ILE A 308 -8.39 28.58 -7.43
CA ILE A 308 -8.58 29.53 -6.31
C ILE A 308 -8.08 30.94 -6.67
N GLY A 309 -7.21 31.08 -7.67
CA GLY A 309 -6.68 32.37 -8.12
C GLY A 309 -5.51 32.89 -7.27
N PHE A 310 -4.90 32.05 -6.44
CA PHE A 310 -3.72 32.39 -5.64
C PHE A 310 -2.61 31.37 -5.87
N VAL A 311 -1.71 31.67 -6.81
CA VAL A 311 -0.53 30.84 -7.10
C VAL A 311 0.60 31.18 -6.15
N GLU A 312 0.77 30.33 -5.14
CA GLU A 312 1.75 30.55 -4.09
C GLU A 312 3.20 30.28 -4.59
N PRO A 313 4.13 31.25 -4.49
CA PRO A 313 5.47 31.14 -5.08
C PRO A 313 6.35 30.04 -4.49
N LEU A 314 6.27 29.76 -3.18
CA LEU A 314 7.14 28.80 -2.50
C LEU A 314 6.78 27.35 -2.85
N HIS A 315 5.50 26.99 -2.81
CA HIS A 315 4.96 25.71 -3.25
C HIS A 315 5.22 25.50 -4.73
N THR A 316 5.11 26.55 -5.55
CA THR A 316 5.48 26.49 -6.96
C THR A 316 6.96 26.17 -7.12
N ALA A 317 7.84 26.86 -6.38
CA ALA A 317 9.28 26.61 -6.41
C ALA A 317 9.63 25.18 -5.95
N VAL A 318 9.05 24.72 -4.83
CA VAL A 318 9.21 23.35 -4.34
C VAL A 318 8.76 22.34 -5.38
N THR A 319 7.61 22.56 -6.02
CA THR A 319 7.08 21.68 -7.07
C THR A 319 8.01 21.63 -8.28
N VAL A 320 8.46 22.78 -8.78
CA VAL A 320 9.37 22.88 -9.93
C VAL A 320 10.72 22.18 -9.66
N VAL A 321 11.22 22.24 -8.43
CA VAL A 321 12.47 21.58 -8.05
C VAL A 321 12.29 20.07 -7.86
N LEU A 322 11.21 19.64 -7.18
CA LEU A 322 11.02 18.23 -6.83
C LEU A 322 10.42 17.39 -7.97
N LEU A 323 9.60 17.97 -8.85
CA LEU A 323 8.99 17.26 -9.97
C LEU A 323 9.99 16.56 -10.90
N PRO A 324 11.07 17.22 -11.42
CA PRO A 324 12.04 16.53 -12.27
C PRO A 324 12.76 15.41 -11.51
N MET A 325 13.03 15.56 -10.21
CA MET A 325 13.61 14.50 -9.39
C MET A 325 12.64 13.32 -9.25
N PHE A 326 11.35 13.59 -9.03
CA PHE A 326 10.31 12.57 -8.98
C PHE A 326 10.20 11.80 -10.30
N LEU A 327 10.18 12.51 -11.43
CA LEU A 327 10.15 11.88 -12.75
C LEU A 327 11.37 10.98 -12.96
N ARG A 328 12.58 11.40 -12.54
CA ARG A 328 13.78 10.56 -12.60
C ARG A 328 13.69 9.33 -11.69
N ALA A 329 13.03 9.44 -10.55
CA ALA A 329 12.82 8.33 -9.62
C ALA A 329 11.84 7.29 -10.18
N VAL A 330 10.76 7.73 -10.84
CA VAL A 330 9.71 6.84 -11.34
C VAL A 330 10.03 6.27 -12.73
N LEU A 331 10.57 7.09 -13.63
CA LEU A 331 10.91 6.72 -15.01
C LEU A 331 12.30 6.08 -15.12
N GLY A 332 13.12 6.20 -14.08
CA GLY A 332 14.46 5.61 -14.04
C GLY A 332 14.45 4.09 -14.10
N ARG A 333 15.57 3.51 -14.56
CA ARG A 333 15.75 2.06 -14.60
C ARG A 333 15.62 1.48 -13.18
N PRO A 334 14.74 0.49 -12.96
CA PRO A 334 14.60 -0.14 -11.66
C PRO A 334 15.89 -0.88 -11.29
N ALA A 335 16.21 -0.92 -10.00
CA ALA A 335 17.33 -1.69 -9.50
C ALA A 335 17.04 -3.19 -9.67
N ALA A 336 18.09 -3.99 -9.89
CA ALA A 336 17.98 -5.43 -9.86
C ALA A 336 17.51 -5.90 -8.45
N PRO A 337 16.78 -7.02 -8.36
CA PRO A 337 16.40 -7.61 -7.08
C PRO A 337 17.61 -7.78 -6.16
N ALA A 338 17.51 -7.21 -4.96
CA ALA A 338 18.56 -7.25 -3.96
C ALA A 338 17.97 -7.33 -2.54
N TRP A 339 16.75 -7.86 -2.43
CA TRP A 339 16.09 -8.07 -1.16
C TRP A 339 16.58 -9.33 -0.48
N SER A 340 16.40 -9.40 0.84
CA SER A 340 16.69 -10.58 1.65
C SER A 340 15.44 -10.99 2.40
N LEU A 341 14.93 -12.18 2.14
CA LEU A 341 13.80 -12.72 2.90
C LEU A 341 14.26 -13.41 4.18
N ARG A 342 13.35 -13.48 5.14
CA ARG A 342 13.56 -14.21 6.38
C ARG A 342 12.54 -15.35 6.47
N PRO A 343 12.98 -16.60 6.27
CA PRO A 343 12.05 -17.73 6.19
C PRO A 343 11.50 -18.14 7.56
N ASP A 344 12.24 -17.91 8.65
CA ASP A 344 11.94 -18.49 9.97
C ASP A 344 11.31 -17.49 10.95
N VAL A 345 10.08 -17.05 10.68
CA VAL A 345 9.28 -16.35 11.69
C VAL A 345 8.11 -17.21 12.12
N ASP A 346 7.94 -17.30 13.44
CA ASP A 346 6.79 -17.97 14.06
C ASP A 346 5.47 -17.49 13.43
N GLU A 347 4.62 -18.45 13.04
CA GLU A 347 3.37 -18.16 12.34
C GLU A 347 2.39 -17.38 13.23
N GLY A 348 2.42 -17.58 14.55
CA GLY A 348 1.64 -16.79 15.50
C GLY A 348 2.08 -15.31 15.54
N VAL A 349 3.39 -15.06 15.47
CA VAL A 349 3.95 -13.70 15.30
C VAL A 349 3.52 -13.10 13.97
N ARG A 350 3.64 -13.83 12.85
CA ARG A 350 3.20 -13.35 11.54
C ARG A 350 1.71 -12.99 11.56
N ARG A 351 0.83 -13.88 12.01
CA ARG A 351 -0.62 -13.65 12.04
C ARG A 351 -1.02 -12.44 12.89
N ARG A 352 -0.41 -12.26 14.06
CA ARG A 352 -0.62 -11.04 14.87
C ARG A 352 -0.19 -9.78 14.12
N SER A 353 0.94 -9.83 13.42
CA SER A 353 1.40 -8.69 12.62
C SER A 353 0.45 -8.36 11.45
N LEU A 354 -0.26 -9.36 10.89
CA LEU A 354 -1.25 -9.13 9.83
C LEU A 354 -2.46 -8.34 10.32
N VAL A 355 -2.81 -8.42 11.61
CA VAL A 355 -3.81 -7.53 12.22
C VAL A 355 -3.27 -6.10 12.21
N GLY A 356 -2.02 -5.89 12.62
CA GLY A 356 -1.37 -4.58 12.50
C GLY A 356 -1.32 -4.06 11.05
N GLN A 357 -1.04 -4.94 10.09
CA GLN A 357 -1.08 -4.60 8.67
C GLN A 357 -2.47 -4.10 8.24
N LEU A 358 -3.52 -4.82 8.62
CA LEU A 358 -4.92 -4.43 8.33
C LEU A 358 -5.26 -3.07 8.94
N LEU A 359 -4.86 -2.82 10.19
CA LEU A 359 -5.11 -1.56 10.88
C LEU A 359 -4.43 -0.36 10.18
N LEU A 360 -3.20 -0.53 9.66
CA LEU A 360 -2.55 0.53 8.89
C LEU A 360 -3.15 0.71 7.50
N VAL A 361 -3.57 -0.37 6.84
CA VAL A 361 -4.33 -0.27 5.58
C VAL A 361 -5.63 0.50 5.82
N ALA A 362 -6.37 0.18 6.89
CA ALA A 362 -7.57 0.91 7.26
C ALA A 362 -7.28 2.38 7.61
N THR A 363 -6.18 2.67 8.31
CA THR A 363 -5.74 4.04 8.61
C THR A 363 -5.44 4.82 7.33
N GLY A 364 -4.70 4.23 6.38
CA GLY A 364 -4.44 4.83 5.08
C GLY A 364 -5.71 5.09 4.28
N LEU A 365 -6.69 4.17 4.30
CA LEU A 365 -8.00 4.38 3.67
C LEU A 365 -8.79 5.52 4.34
N GLY A 366 -8.78 5.60 5.67
CA GLY A 366 -9.41 6.68 6.42
C GLY A 366 -8.78 8.04 6.13
N MET A 367 -7.45 8.11 6.11
CA MET A 367 -6.71 9.32 5.71
C MET A 367 -7.01 9.72 4.27
N LEU A 368 -7.14 8.75 3.35
CA LEU A 368 -7.47 9.01 1.95
C LEU A 368 -8.88 9.62 1.84
N ALA A 369 -9.85 9.05 2.54
CA ALA A 369 -11.21 9.60 2.60
C ALA A 369 -11.19 11.02 3.20
N GLY A 370 -10.48 11.24 4.31
CA GLY A 370 -10.33 12.57 4.92
C GLY A 370 -9.67 13.59 3.98
N GLY A 371 -8.59 13.19 3.29
CA GLY A 371 -7.91 14.02 2.30
C GLY A 371 -8.80 14.40 1.12
N VAL A 372 -9.62 13.47 0.63
CA VAL A 372 -10.62 13.78 -0.42
C VAL A 372 -11.68 14.74 0.10
N VAL A 373 -12.22 14.50 1.29
CA VAL A 373 -13.26 15.36 1.90
C VAL A 373 -12.72 16.78 2.10
N ILE A 374 -11.55 16.96 2.71
CA ILE A 374 -11.00 18.30 2.96
C ILE A 374 -10.61 19.00 1.64
N SER A 375 -10.14 18.27 0.63
CA SER A 375 -9.92 18.83 -0.72
C SER A 375 -11.22 19.32 -1.36
N VAL A 376 -12.31 18.55 -1.26
CA VAL A 376 -13.63 18.94 -1.79
C VAL A 376 -14.16 20.17 -1.05
N VAL A 377 -14.14 20.16 0.28
CA VAL A 377 -14.57 21.30 1.11
C VAL A 377 -13.73 22.54 0.78
N GLY A 378 -12.41 22.40 0.66
CA GLY A 378 -11.51 23.51 0.28
C GLY A 378 -11.78 24.09 -1.10
N LEU A 379 -12.46 23.35 -1.98
CA LEU A 379 -12.85 23.80 -3.32
C LEU A 379 -14.33 24.22 -3.42
N SER A 380 -15.14 24.01 -2.36
CA SER A 380 -16.55 24.38 -2.31
C SER A 380 -16.86 25.41 -1.22
N ASP A 381 -17.20 24.96 -0.02
CA ASP A 381 -17.77 25.75 1.06
C ASP A 381 -16.69 26.38 1.95
N VAL A 382 -15.44 25.92 1.80
CA VAL A 382 -14.21 26.32 2.51
C VAL A 382 -14.21 25.96 4.00
N PHE A 383 -15.32 26.22 4.69
CA PHE A 383 -15.49 25.99 6.12
C PHE A 383 -16.45 24.82 6.37
N VAL A 384 -16.08 23.98 7.34
CA VAL A 384 -16.99 23.03 7.98
C VAL A 384 -17.66 23.72 9.19
N PRO A 385 -18.80 23.21 9.69
CA PRO A 385 -19.52 23.84 10.79
C PRO A 385 -18.67 24.08 12.04
N SER A 386 -17.75 23.16 12.38
CA SER A 386 -16.85 23.31 13.53
C SER A 386 -15.90 24.49 13.39
N ASP A 387 -15.53 24.88 12.16
CA ASP A 387 -14.64 26.03 11.93
C ASP A 387 -15.36 27.33 12.27
N LEU A 388 -16.60 27.46 11.83
CA LEU A 388 -17.41 28.66 12.08
C LEU A 388 -17.71 28.83 13.56
N VAL A 389 -17.93 27.71 14.28
CA VAL A 389 -18.04 27.71 15.74
C VAL A 389 -16.74 28.19 16.40
N PHE A 390 -15.58 27.73 15.92
CA PHE A 390 -14.29 28.15 16.45
C PHE A 390 -13.99 29.63 16.17
N LEU A 391 -14.28 30.08 14.95
CA LEU A 391 -14.07 31.47 14.52
C LEU A 391 -15.09 32.43 15.14
N GLY A 392 -16.25 31.94 15.58
CA GLY A 392 -17.31 32.74 16.17
C GLY A 392 -18.00 33.69 15.18
N VAL A 393 -17.88 33.42 13.87
CA VAL A 393 -18.42 34.25 12.79
C VAL A 393 -18.97 33.36 11.67
N HIS A 394 -19.88 33.91 10.87
CA HIS A 394 -20.34 33.23 9.65
C HIS A 394 -19.39 33.47 8.48
N ALA A 395 -19.37 32.55 7.51
CA ALA A 395 -18.52 32.66 6.34
C ALA A 395 -18.84 33.92 5.50
N GLU A 396 -20.11 34.33 5.46
CA GLU A 396 -20.54 35.52 4.72
C GLU A 396 -20.00 36.81 5.34
N GLU A 397 -19.99 36.91 6.68
CA GLU A 397 -19.41 38.05 7.39
C GLU A 397 -17.91 38.20 7.08
N LEU A 398 -17.17 37.08 6.97
CA LEU A 398 -15.77 37.10 6.55
C LEU A 398 -15.59 37.55 5.10
N ARG A 399 -16.52 37.19 4.20
CA ARG A 399 -16.48 37.63 2.79
C ARG A 399 -16.79 39.12 2.67
N GLU A 400 -17.78 39.60 3.40
CA GLU A 400 -18.13 41.02 3.46
C GLU A 400 -16.97 41.86 4.01
N ALA A 401 -16.27 41.35 5.01
CA ALA A 401 -15.13 42.04 5.59
C ALA A 401 -13.85 41.96 4.74
N SER A 402 -13.67 40.88 3.98
CA SER A 402 -12.59 40.75 3.00
C SER A 402 -12.88 39.72 1.91
N GLU A 403 -12.91 40.17 0.66
CA GLU A 403 -13.06 39.30 -0.52
C GLU A 403 -11.92 38.26 -0.66
N ARG A 404 -10.78 38.46 0.02
CA ARG A 404 -9.55 37.67 -0.18
C ARG A 404 -9.24 36.69 0.94
N VAL A 405 -9.80 36.87 2.14
CA VAL A 405 -9.53 35.99 3.29
C VAL A 405 -10.08 34.58 3.04
N VAL A 406 -11.31 34.46 2.54
CA VAL A 406 -11.92 33.15 2.30
C VAL A 406 -11.19 32.36 1.20
N PRO A 407 -10.85 32.93 0.03
CA PRO A 407 -9.98 32.27 -0.94
C PRO A 407 -8.60 31.88 -0.39
N PHE A 408 -8.01 32.69 0.49
CA PHE A 408 -6.73 32.38 1.13
C PHE A 408 -6.82 31.15 2.04
N VAL A 409 -7.90 31.03 2.83
CA VAL A 409 -8.17 29.83 3.64
C VAL A 409 -8.45 28.62 2.75
N ALA A 410 -9.21 28.80 1.67
CA ALA A 410 -9.49 27.76 0.68
C ALA A 410 -8.21 27.17 0.08
N HIS A 411 -7.24 28.03 -0.24
CA HIS A 411 -5.92 27.63 -0.74
C HIS A 411 -5.20 26.69 0.24
N ASP A 412 -5.12 27.08 1.50
CA ASP A 412 -4.41 26.29 2.52
C ASP A 412 -5.10 24.92 2.72
N ARG A 413 -6.43 24.88 2.70
CA ARG A 413 -7.20 23.63 2.87
C ARG A 413 -7.11 22.68 1.69
N ALA A 414 -7.28 23.20 0.48
CA ALA A 414 -7.15 22.39 -0.73
C ALA A 414 -5.72 21.84 -0.86
N GLY A 415 -4.70 22.67 -0.55
CA GLY A 415 -3.31 22.26 -0.49
C GLY A 415 -3.07 21.15 0.56
N PHE A 416 -3.62 21.31 1.77
CA PHE A 416 -3.54 20.30 2.82
C PHE A 416 -4.21 18.99 2.41
N GLY A 417 -5.42 19.03 1.85
CA GLY A 417 -6.14 17.85 1.39
C GLY A 417 -5.38 17.07 0.32
N GLY A 418 -4.81 17.78 -0.65
CA GLY A 418 -3.94 17.19 -1.66
C GLY A 418 -2.72 16.49 -1.06
N ALA A 419 -2.04 17.13 -0.10
CA ALA A 419 -0.93 16.53 0.62
C ALA A 419 -1.36 15.29 1.42
N LEU A 420 -2.51 15.36 2.10
CA LEU A 420 -3.05 14.26 2.91
C LEU A 420 -3.41 13.05 2.03
N VAL A 421 -3.99 13.26 0.84
CA VAL A 421 -4.22 12.18 -0.15
C VAL A 421 -2.90 11.50 -0.53
N GLY A 422 -1.84 12.28 -0.79
CA GLY A 422 -0.50 11.76 -1.04
C GLY A 422 0.01 10.89 0.10
N ALA A 423 0.06 11.44 1.32
CA ALA A 423 0.50 10.72 2.50
C ALA A 423 -0.30 9.43 2.72
N ALA A 424 -1.63 9.49 2.56
CA ALA A 424 -2.53 8.37 2.72
C ALA A 424 -2.22 7.23 1.74
N LEU A 425 -2.01 7.54 0.45
CA LEU A 425 -1.65 6.53 -0.55
C LEU A 425 -0.29 5.91 -0.30
N ALA A 426 0.70 6.70 0.10
CA ALA A 426 2.01 6.18 0.48
C ALA A 426 1.93 5.25 1.70
N VAL A 427 1.19 5.62 2.75
CA VAL A 427 0.95 4.76 3.93
C VAL A 427 0.20 3.48 3.54
N LEU A 428 -0.87 3.62 2.76
CA LEU A 428 -1.73 2.53 2.31
C LEU A 428 -0.93 1.49 1.52
N LEU A 429 -0.19 1.92 0.50
CA LEU A 429 0.55 1.03 -0.39
C LEU A 429 1.80 0.45 0.27
N LEU A 430 2.51 1.23 1.10
CA LEU A 430 3.60 0.71 1.92
C LEU A 430 3.10 -0.37 2.88
N SER A 431 1.94 -0.17 3.50
CA SER A 431 1.35 -1.15 4.43
C SER A 431 0.83 -2.38 3.70
N ALA A 432 0.19 -2.20 2.54
CA ALA A 432 -0.32 -3.31 1.73
C ALA A 432 0.80 -4.21 1.18
N TRP A 433 1.92 -3.61 0.74
CA TRP A 433 2.96 -4.31 -0.03
C TRP A 433 4.32 -4.41 0.64
N GLY A 434 4.59 -3.72 1.75
CA GLY A 434 5.89 -3.74 2.43
C GLY A 434 6.04 -4.76 3.56
N TRP A 435 5.00 -5.54 3.84
CA TRP A 435 4.95 -6.37 5.04
C TRP A 435 5.73 -7.67 4.90
N ARG A 436 7.03 -7.66 5.20
CA ARG A 436 7.87 -8.86 5.29
C ARG A 436 8.68 -8.90 6.58
N ALA A 437 8.97 -10.12 7.02
CA ALA A 437 9.78 -10.37 8.19
C ALA A 437 11.17 -9.71 8.11
N GLY A 438 11.51 -8.90 9.10
CA GLY A 438 12.82 -8.26 9.20
C GLY A 438 13.03 -7.02 8.34
N GLU A 439 12.01 -6.56 7.60
CA GLU A 439 12.00 -5.28 6.89
C GLU A 439 11.81 -4.11 7.86
N ARG A 440 12.79 -3.91 8.74
CA ARG A 440 12.74 -2.93 9.83
C ARG A 440 12.51 -1.49 9.35
N TRP A 441 12.90 -1.20 8.10
CA TRP A 441 12.73 0.12 7.51
C TRP A 441 11.25 0.45 7.32
N VAL A 442 10.40 -0.53 7.03
CA VAL A 442 8.95 -0.32 6.89
C VAL A 442 8.37 0.16 8.22
N TRP A 443 8.72 -0.50 9.31
CA TRP A 443 8.29 -0.11 10.65
C TRP A 443 8.74 1.31 11.02
N TRP A 444 10.02 1.64 10.80
CA TRP A 444 10.56 2.97 11.11
C TRP A 444 10.00 4.06 10.21
N THR A 445 9.82 3.79 8.91
CA THR A 445 9.21 4.73 7.99
C THR A 445 7.79 5.08 8.44
N LEU A 446 6.96 4.07 8.74
CA LEU A 446 5.60 4.28 9.23
C LEU A 446 5.57 4.98 10.60
N ALA A 447 6.41 4.56 11.55
CA ALA A 447 6.47 5.19 12.86
C ALA A 447 6.88 6.67 12.79
N LEU A 448 7.93 6.99 12.05
CA LEU A 448 8.42 8.36 11.90
C LEU A 448 7.44 9.22 11.09
N SER A 449 6.83 8.68 10.02
CA SER A 449 5.84 9.44 9.24
C SER A 449 4.58 9.72 10.06
N SER A 450 4.11 8.75 10.83
CA SER A 450 2.93 8.92 11.66
C SER A 450 3.19 9.87 12.83
N ALA A 451 4.38 9.83 13.43
CA ALA A 451 4.77 10.84 14.41
C ALA A 451 4.81 12.24 13.79
N ALA A 452 5.44 12.40 12.62
CA ALA A 452 5.54 13.67 11.92
C ALA A 452 4.17 14.25 11.50
N GLY A 453 3.22 13.39 11.10
CA GLY A 453 1.87 13.82 10.72
C GLY A 453 0.96 14.10 11.92
N PHE A 454 0.82 13.13 12.83
CA PHE A 454 -0.18 13.21 13.90
C PHE A 454 0.24 14.12 15.06
N LEU A 455 1.53 14.13 15.44
CA LEU A 455 1.95 14.87 16.64
C LEU A 455 1.74 16.39 16.48
N PRO A 456 2.18 17.05 15.39
CA PRO A 456 1.93 18.47 15.20
C PRO A 456 0.43 18.79 15.11
N ALA A 457 -0.35 17.93 14.45
CA ALA A 457 -1.79 18.08 14.33
C ALA A 457 -2.45 18.08 15.72
N VAL A 458 -2.22 17.06 16.55
CA VAL A 458 -2.80 17.00 17.90
C VAL A 458 -2.33 18.17 18.76
N VAL A 459 -1.02 18.47 18.75
CA VAL A 459 -0.45 19.53 19.59
C VAL A 459 -1.05 20.89 19.24
N VAL A 460 -1.15 21.24 17.95
CA VAL A 460 -1.68 22.57 17.60
C VAL A 460 -3.14 22.72 17.98
N HIS A 461 -3.98 21.70 17.76
CA HIS A 461 -5.39 21.74 18.12
C HIS A 461 -5.59 22.02 19.62
N LEU A 462 -4.77 21.36 20.46
CA LEU A 462 -4.77 21.59 21.90
C LEU A 462 -4.27 22.99 22.26
N LEU A 463 -3.22 23.49 21.61
CA LEU A 463 -2.64 24.82 21.90
C LEU A 463 -3.60 25.96 21.53
N ILE A 464 -4.32 25.85 20.42
CA ILE A 464 -5.23 26.92 19.98
C ILE A 464 -6.65 26.79 20.56
N GLY A 465 -6.95 25.67 21.23
CA GLY A 465 -8.27 25.37 21.79
C GLY A 465 -9.30 24.93 20.76
N TYR A 466 -8.87 24.48 19.57
CA TYR A 466 -9.77 23.94 18.55
C TYR A 466 -9.99 22.44 18.80
N THR A 467 -10.82 22.13 19.79
CA THR A 467 -10.99 20.77 20.33
C THR A 467 -12.38 20.18 20.08
N ASP A 468 -13.03 20.55 18.97
CA ASP A 468 -14.29 19.93 18.58
C ASP A 468 -14.10 18.40 18.42
N VAL A 469 -15.02 17.63 19.00
CA VAL A 469 -14.88 16.17 19.10
C VAL A 469 -14.97 15.52 17.74
N LEU A 470 -15.90 15.97 16.89
CA LEU A 470 -16.09 15.38 15.55
C LEU A 470 -14.92 15.75 14.62
N HIS A 471 -14.42 16.97 14.74
CA HIS A 471 -13.25 17.45 14.01
C HIS A 471 -11.98 16.67 14.40
N LEU A 472 -11.74 16.45 15.70
CA LEU A 472 -10.51 15.83 16.20
C LEU A 472 -10.55 14.28 16.20
N ALA A 473 -11.75 13.67 16.19
CA ALA A 473 -11.92 12.22 16.24
C ALA A 473 -11.14 11.44 15.16
N PRO A 474 -11.15 11.82 13.87
CA PRO A 474 -10.38 11.10 12.84
C PRO A 474 -8.88 11.01 13.16
N VAL A 475 -8.31 12.09 13.69
CA VAL A 475 -6.89 12.15 14.08
C VAL A 475 -6.61 11.23 15.26
N LEU A 476 -7.43 11.28 16.31
CA LEU A 476 -7.25 10.44 17.51
C LEU A 476 -7.44 8.96 17.20
N VAL A 477 -8.44 8.62 16.38
CA VAL A 477 -8.65 7.25 15.90
C VAL A 477 -7.44 6.80 15.08
N GLY A 478 -6.93 7.63 14.17
CA GLY A 478 -5.72 7.35 13.40
C GLY A 478 -4.49 7.08 14.28
N VAL A 479 -4.28 7.89 15.32
CA VAL A 479 -3.21 7.71 16.31
C VAL A 479 -3.31 6.36 17.01
N VAL A 480 -4.49 6.02 17.54
CA VAL A 480 -4.70 4.76 18.27
C VAL A 480 -4.51 3.56 17.35
N LEU A 481 -5.15 3.57 16.17
CA LEU A 481 -5.03 2.47 15.20
C LEU A 481 -3.57 2.27 14.78
N THR A 482 -2.85 3.35 14.53
CA THR A 482 -1.43 3.31 14.13
C THR A 482 -0.54 2.81 15.26
N ALA A 483 -0.73 3.28 16.49
CA ALA A 483 0.05 2.85 17.64
C ALA A 483 -0.12 1.35 17.89
N VAL A 484 -1.37 0.86 17.93
CA VAL A 484 -1.68 -0.57 18.06
C VAL A 484 -1.07 -1.36 16.90
N ALA A 485 -1.21 -0.86 15.67
CA ALA A 485 -0.66 -1.52 14.50
C ALA A 485 0.86 -1.68 14.56
N LEU A 486 1.59 -0.61 14.92
CA LEU A 486 3.04 -0.63 15.04
C LEU A 486 3.50 -1.56 16.17
N VAL A 487 2.78 -1.63 17.29
CA VAL A 487 3.06 -2.58 18.38
C VAL A 487 2.91 -4.03 17.89
N LEU A 488 1.82 -4.36 17.20
CA LEU A 488 1.58 -5.70 16.65
C LEU A 488 2.57 -6.06 15.53
N ALA A 489 3.01 -5.08 14.75
CA ALA A 489 3.93 -5.25 13.63
C ALA A 489 5.38 -5.48 14.07
N ARG A 490 5.80 -4.85 15.18
CA ARG A 490 7.21 -4.76 15.58
C ARG A 490 7.92 -6.12 15.67
N PRO A 491 7.38 -7.17 16.33
CA PRO A 491 8.09 -8.44 16.43
C PRO A 491 8.34 -9.11 15.07
N HIS A 492 7.48 -8.86 14.08
CA HIS A 492 7.61 -9.41 12.74
C HIS A 492 8.53 -8.56 11.84
N LEU A 493 8.25 -7.25 11.71
CA LEU A 493 9.03 -6.34 10.85
C LEU A 493 10.44 -6.08 11.40
N CYS A 494 10.61 -6.06 12.72
CA CYS A 494 11.91 -5.87 13.37
C CYS A 494 12.50 -7.18 13.90
N ALA A 495 12.04 -8.33 13.42
CA ALA A 495 12.67 -9.61 13.75
C ALA A 495 14.19 -9.51 13.56
N ALA A 496 14.98 -10.21 14.37
CA ALA A 496 16.43 -10.37 14.21
C ALA A 496 16.73 -11.73 13.56
N PRO A 497 17.89 -11.93 12.92
CA PRO A 497 18.30 -13.27 12.51
C PRO A 497 18.39 -14.14 13.77
N ALA A 498 17.87 -15.37 13.71
CA ALA A 498 18.17 -16.34 14.76
C ALA A 498 19.69 -16.45 14.84
N ARG A 499 20.28 -16.22 16.03
CA ARG A 499 21.68 -16.57 16.25
C ARG A 499 21.74 -18.08 16.06
N VAL A 500 22.37 -18.54 15.00
CA VAL A 500 22.76 -19.95 14.88
C VAL A 500 23.62 -20.20 16.11
N ALA A 501 23.09 -20.91 17.10
CA ALA A 501 23.90 -21.41 18.19
C ALA A 501 24.95 -22.28 17.51
N ALA A 502 26.21 -21.84 17.54
CA ALA A 502 27.32 -22.66 17.10
C ALA A 502 27.22 -23.95 17.91
N ARG A 503 26.73 -25.02 17.29
CA ARG A 503 26.92 -26.37 17.79
C ARG A 503 28.43 -26.60 17.73
N THR A 504 29.10 -26.27 18.83
CA THR A 504 30.44 -26.78 19.13
C THR A 504 30.34 -28.30 19.01
N ARG A 505 31.02 -28.84 18.00
CA ARG A 505 31.31 -30.27 17.92
C ARG A 505 32.27 -30.67 19.03
#